data_AF-A0A7Z7AYA4-F1
#
_entry.id   AF-A0A7Z7AYA4-F1
#
_cell.length_a   1.000
_cell.length_b   1.000
_cell.length_c   1.000
_cell.angle_alpha   90.00
_cell.angle_beta   90.00
_cell.angle_gamma   90.00
#
_symmetry.space_group_name_H-M   'P 1'
#
loop_
_entity.id
_entity.type
_entity.pdbx_description
1 polymer ?
#
loop_
_entity_poly.entity_id
_entity_poly.type
_entity_poly.pdbx_seq_one_letter_code
_entity_poly.pdbx_strand_id
1 'polypeptide(L)'
;MSQGKTITQIIDEAKRSILDFDEKGAENAANGALELGYNINEIIEKGFLEGMKAIGDMFEEGNACLLHIFAAADTLDAGLAVFEECEEYNKLSKNIAIELISEGQRDEKIDVLEAMFRINGYDVVEIPDNVPIVDFLEKDEAFVNIPESCKEEIMEKVTANPGVTTFQLCEM
;
A
#
# COMPACT_ATOMS: atom_id res chain seq x y z
N MET A 1 7.35 35.85 12.58
CA MET A 1 7.46 34.54 13.23
C MET A 1 6.56 33.60 12.45
N SER A 2 7.13 32.85 11.50
CA SER A 2 6.36 31.82 10.81
C SER A 2 6.12 30.71 11.84
N GLN A 3 4.88 30.53 12.26
CA GLN A 3 4.51 29.36 13.08
C GLN A 3 4.62 28.16 12.14
N GLY A 4 5.69 27.37 12.26
CA GLY A 4 5.79 26.09 11.55
C GLY A 4 4.61 25.20 11.95
N LYS A 5 4.03 24.48 10.98
CA LYS A 5 2.98 23.50 11.25
C LYS A 5 3.48 22.50 12.28
N THR A 6 2.64 22.10 13.24
CA THR A 6 2.99 21.04 14.19
C THR A 6 2.82 19.67 13.54
N ILE A 7 3.48 18.63 14.08
CA ILE A 7 3.34 17.26 13.58
C ILE A 7 1.88 16.79 13.56
N THR A 8 1.09 17.13 14.58
CA THR A 8 -0.35 16.82 14.64
C THR A 8 -1.12 17.45 13.49
N GLN A 9 -0.78 18.69 13.11
CA GLN A 9 -1.45 19.35 11.99
C GLN A 9 -1.12 18.66 10.66
N ILE A 10 0.11 18.17 10.49
CA ILE A 10 0.50 17.44 9.28
C ILE A 10 -0.17 16.07 9.23
N ILE A 11 -0.25 15.37 10.36
CA ILE A 11 -0.99 14.10 10.47
C ILE A 11 -2.47 14.31 10.10
N ASP A 12 -3.11 15.34 10.64
CA ASP A 12 -4.50 15.66 10.34
C ASP A 12 -4.68 16.03 8.86
N GLU A 13 -3.75 16.76 8.27
CA GLU A 13 -3.75 17.09 6.84
C GLU A 13 -3.58 15.86 5.95
N ALA A 14 -2.64 14.97 6.28
CA ALA A 14 -2.42 13.70 5.59
C ALA A 14 -3.65 12.78 5.67
N LYS A 15 -4.31 12.70 6.83
CA LYS A 15 -5.55 11.94 6.96
C LYS A 15 -6.67 12.55 6.12
N ARG A 16 -6.80 13.87 6.18
CA ARG A 16 -7.86 14.59 5.50
C ARG A 16 -7.70 14.57 3.99
N SER A 17 -6.48 14.65 3.47
CA SER A 17 -6.23 14.55 2.04
C SER A 17 -6.77 13.25 1.46
N ILE A 18 -6.60 12.12 2.17
CA ILE A 18 -7.17 10.83 1.75
C ILE A 18 -8.70 10.87 1.72
N LEU A 19 -9.32 11.41 2.77
CA LEU A 19 -10.79 11.51 2.89
C LEU A 19 -11.41 12.42 1.83
N ASP A 20 -10.71 13.49 1.47
CA ASP A 20 -11.14 14.50 0.52
C ASP A 20 -10.66 14.18 -0.93
N PHE A 21 -9.91 13.08 -1.12
CA PHE A 21 -9.27 12.67 -2.38
C PHE A 21 -8.38 13.77 -3.00
N ASP A 22 -7.62 14.47 -2.14
CA ASP A 22 -6.75 15.58 -2.51
C ASP A 22 -5.28 15.12 -2.61
N GLU A 23 -4.88 14.61 -3.78
CA GLU A 23 -3.51 14.19 -4.09
C GLU A 23 -2.48 15.28 -3.74
N LYS A 24 -2.78 16.53 -4.12
CA LYS A 24 -1.90 17.67 -3.84
C LYS A 24 -1.83 17.98 -2.34
N GLY A 25 -2.94 17.81 -1.62
CA GLY A 25 -2.99 17.87 -0.17
C GLY A 25 -2.06 16.82 0.47
N ALA A 26 -2.07 15.60 -0.05
CA ALA A 26 -1.21 14.51 0.42
C ALA A 26 0.27 14.83 0.17
N GLU A 27 0.62 15.27 -1.04
CA GLU A 27 1.97 15.73 -1.38
C GLU A 27 2.44 16.86 -0.44
N ASN A 28 1.58 17.85 -0.18
CA ASN A 28 1.92 18.97 0.69
C ASN A 28 2.14 18.53 2.15
N ALA A 29 1.34 17.60 2.65
CA ALA A 29 1.51 17.04 3.99
C ALA A 29 2.84 16.27 4.08
N ALA A 30 3.15 15.45 3.08
CA ALA A 30 4.40 14.70 3.00
C ALA A 30 5.63 15.63 2.92
N ASN A 31 5.60 16.63 2.04
CA ASN A 31 6.66 17.63 1.94
C ASN A 31 6.83 18.42 3.25
N GLY A 32 5.73 18.83 3.89
CA GLY A 32 5.77 19.51 5.17
C GLY A 32 6.41 18.67 6.29
N ALA A 33 6.23 17.35 6.26
CA ALA A 33 6.88 16.44 7.19
C ALA A 33 8.40 16.40 6.98
N LEU A 34 8.85 16.31 5.72
CA LEU A 34 10.26 16.32 5.35
C LEU A 34 10.94 17.65 5.70
N GLU A 35 10.31 18.78 5.36
CA GLU A 35 10.84 20.12 5.63
C GLU A 35 11.07 20.39 7.12
N LEU A 36 10.21 19.82 7.98
CA LEU A 36 10.27 20.01 9.42
C LEU A 36 11.02 18.88 10.15
N GLY A 37 11.50 17.87 9.43
CA GLY A 37 12.24 16.73 9.98
C GLY A 37 11.38 15.87 10.91
N TYR A 38 10.09 15.73 10.62
CA TYR A 38 9.21 14.83 11.36
C TYR A 38 9.37 13.38 10.88
N ASN A 39 9.03 12.45 11.78
CA ASN A 39 9.14 11.03 11.50
C ASN A 39 8.17 10.61 10.39
N ILE A 40 8.70 10.16 9.26
CA ILE A 40 7.93 9.77 8.07
C ILE A 40 6.93 8.65 8.39
N ASN A 41 7.37 7.61 9.11
CA ASN A 41 6.51 6.48 9.47
C ASN A 41 5.33 6.93 10.33
N GLU A 42 5.54 7.90 11.22
CA GLU A 42 4.45 8.45 12.04
C GLU A 42 3.37 9.15 11.19
N ILE A 43 3.77 9.86 10.13
CA ILE A 43 2.83 10.49 9.19
C ILE A 43 2.06 9.44 8.39
N ILE A 44 2.76 8.40 7.92
CA ILE A 44 2.16 7.31 7.16
C ILE A 44 1.13 6.58 8.02
N GLU A 45 1.53 6.09 9.20
CA GLU A 45 0.68 5.28 10.07
C GLU A 45 -0.50 6.07 10.62
N LYS A 46 -0.26 7.25 11.17
CA LYS A 46 -1.29 8.00 11.90
C LYS A 46 -2.10 8.96 11.01
N GLY A 47 -1.56 9.30 9.84
CA GLY A 47 -2.19 10.19 8.88
C GLY A 47 -2.81 9.39 7.75
N PHE A 48 -1.98 8.99 6.78
CA PHE A 48 -2.44 8.39 5.53
C PHE A 48 -3.21 7.07 5.74
N LEU A 49 -2.65 6.12 6.49
CA LEU A 49 -3.31 4.82 6.72
C LEU A 49 -4.59 4.95 7.53
N GLU A 50 -4.64 5.86 8.50
CA GLU A 50 -5.87 6.19 9.24
C GLU A 50 -6.95 6.85 8.37
N GLY A 51 -6.56 7.57 7.32
CA GLY A 51 -7.48 8.06 6.28
C GLY A 51 -8.02 6.92 5.42
N MET A 52 -7.14 6.01 4.99
CA MET A 52 -7.52 4.84 4.19
C MET A 52 -8.47 3.92 4.94
N LYS A 53 -8.18 3.65 6.21
CA LYS A 53 -9.05 2.86 7.08
C LYS A 53 -10.46 3.44 7.14
N ALA A 54 -10.58 4.75 7.28
CA ALA A 54 -11.89 5.40 7.31
C ALA A 54 -12.66 5.26 5.98
N ILE A 55 -11.98 5.30 4.82
CA ILE A 55 -12.60 4.99 3.53
C ILE A 55 -13.05 3.53 3.46
N GLY A 56 -12.23 2.60 3.97
CA GLY A 56 -12.59 1.18 4.09
C GLY A 56 -13.84 0.97 4.94
N ASP A 57 -13.90 1.57 6.13
CA ASP A 57 -15.07 1.53 7.01
C ASP A 57 -16.33 2.09 6.30
N MET A 58 -16.19 3.22 5.59
CA MET A 58 -17.29 3.78 4.81
C MET A 58 -17.75 2.85 3.68
N PHE A 59 -16.85 2.10 3.07
CA PHE A 59 -17.21 1.12 2.04
C PHE A 59 -17.99 -0.06 2.63
N GLU A 60 -17.55 -0.60 3.76
CA GLU A 60 -18.24 -1.69 4.46
C GLU A 60 -19.66 -1.28 4.90
N GLU A 61 -19.83 -0.03 5.33
CA GLU A 61 -21.13 0.54 5.71
C GLU A 61 -22.04 0.88 4.51
N GLY A 62 -21.51 0.79 3.27
CA GLY A 62 -22.23 1.19 2.05
C GLY A 62 -22.31 2.70 1.81
N ASN A 63 -21.50 3.47 2.54
CA ASN A 63 -21.38 4.94 2.43
C ASN A 63 -20.32 5.37 1.40
N ALA A 64 -19.43 4.46 0.98
CA ALA A 64 -18.49 4.65 -0.12
C ALA A 64 -18.66 3.55 -1.18
N CYS A 65 -18.21 3.81 -2.41
CA CYS A 65 -18.21 2.85 -3.51
C CYS A 65 -16.77 2.63 -3.99
N LEU A 66 -16.59 1.67 -4.91
CA LEU A 66 -15.27 1.30 -5.44
C LEU A 66 -14.49 2.49 -6.02
N LEU A 67 -15.17 3.47 -6.63
CA LEU A 67 -14.51 4.67 -7.17
C LEU A 67 -13.85 5.52 -6.07
N HIS A 68 -14.45 5.57 -4.88
CA HIS A 68 -13.86 6.26 -3.74
C HIS A 68 -12.63 5.52 -3.20
N ILE A 69 -12.65 4.18 -3.24
CA ILE A 69 -11.49 3.36 -2.88
C ILE A 69 -10.31 3.63 -3.82
N PHE A 70 -10.55 3.67 -5.13
CA PHE A 70 -9.51 3.99 -6.11
C PHE A 70 -8.96 5.39 -5.92
N ALA A 71 -9.83 6.40 -5.76
CA ALA A 71 -9.38 7.77 -5.54
C ALA A 71 -8.55 7.93 -4.26
N ALA A 72 -8.91 7.21 -3.19
CA ALA A 72 -8.13 7.19 -1.95
C ALA A 72 -6.76 6.52 -2.14
N ALA A 73 -6.69 5.43 -2.91
CA ALA A 73 -5.45 4.75 -3.25
C ALA A 73 -4.52 5.64 -4.09
N ASP A 74 -5.04 6.32 -5.12
CA ASP A 74 -4.26 7.27 -5.93
C ASP A 74 -3.72 8.43 -5.07
N THR A 75 -4.53 8.93 -4.14
CA THR A 75 -4.13 9.98 -3.19
C THR A 75 -3.04 9.51 -2.24
N LEU A 76 -3.13 8.28 -1.74
CA LEU A 76 -2.09 7.66 -0.92
C LEU A 76 -0.78 7.55 -1.69
N ASP A 77 -0.84 7.03 -2.91
CA ASP A 77 0.33 6.86 -3.78
C ASP A 77 1.03 8.20 -4.03
N ALA A 78 0.28 9.26 -4.32
CA ALA A 78 0.83 10.61 -4.49
C ALA A 78 1.57 11.12 -3.22
N GLY A 79 1.02 10.85 -2.03
CA GLY A 79 1.66 11.20 -0.76
C GLY A 79 2.93 10.38 -0.49
N LEU A 80 2.90 9.08 -0.77
CA LEU A 80 4.03 8.17 -0.55
C LEU A 80 5.17 8.40 -1.55
N ALA A 81 4.87 8.78 -2.79
CA ALA A 81 5.85 9.10 -3.83
C ALA A 81 6.86 10.17 -3.39
N VAL A 82 6.44 11.10 -2.52
CA VAL A 82 7.32 12.13 -1.95
C VAL A 82 8.42 11.54 -1.06
N PHE A 83 8.18 10.37 -0.46
CA PHE A 83 9.12 9.72 0.44
C PHE A 83 10.04 8.70 -0.25
N GLU A 84 9.80 8.34 -1.52
CA GLU A 84 10.52 7.25 -2.20
C GLU A 84 12.04 7.44 -2.24
N GLU A 85 12.53 8.67 -2.29
CA GLU A 85 13.97 8.97 -2.30
C GLU A 85 14.59 9.14 -0.90
N CYS A 86 13.79 9.02 0.18
CA CYS A 86 14.27 9.21 1.56
C CYS A 86 14.82 7.91 2.16
N GLU A 87 16.04 7.91 2.69
CA GLU A 87 16.63 6.74 3.36
C GLU A 87 15.85 6.30 4.63
N GLU A 88 15.17 7.23 5.30
CA GLU A 88 14.32 6.95 6.47
C GLU A 88 12.94 6.38 6.09
N TYR A 89 12.58 6.42 4.81
CA TYR A 89 11.37 5.77 4.31
C TYR A 89 11.59 4.26 4.31
N ASN A 90 11.20 3.63 5.41
CA ASN A 90 10.93 2.21 5.42
C ASN A 90 9.50 2.04 4.95
N LYS A 91 9.30 1.44 3.78
CA LYS A 91 7.98 0.93 3.41
C LYS A 91 7.51 0.03 4.55
N LEU A 92 6.49 0.47 5.29
CA LEU A 92 5.67 -0.40 6.13
C LEU A 92 4.84 -1.26 5.17
N SER A 93 5.49 -2.19 4.49
CA SER A 93 4.87 -3.05 3.50
C SER A 93 4.71 -4.44 4.09
N LYS A 94 3.48 -4.79 4.43
CA LYS A 94 3.10 -6.20 4.39
C LYS A 94 3.00 -6.56 2.91
N ASN A 95 3.69 -7.59 2.46
CA ASN A 95 3.73 -7.89 1.03
C ASN A 95 2.57 -8.82 0.66
N ILE A 96 1.79 -8.45 -0.34
CA ILE A 96 0.80 -9.32 -0.97
C ILE A 96 1.18 -9.52 -2.43
N ALA A 97 1.28 -10.78 -2.83
CA ALA A 97 1.42 -11.16 -4.22
C ALA A 97 0.04 -11.54 -4.77
N ILE A 98 -0.37 -10.92 -5.87
CA ILE A 98 -1.59 -11.28 -6.59
C ILE A 98 -1.17 -11.95 -7.90
N GLU A 99 -1.50 -13.24 -8.03
CA GLU A 99 -1.30 -13.99 -9.27
C GLU A 99 -2.54 -13.83 -10.14
N LEU A 100 -2.38 -13.21 -11.32
CA LEU A 100 -3.40 -13.26 -12.36
C LEU A 100 -3.34 -14.59 -13.07
N ILE A 101 -4.51 -15.21 -13.20
CA ILE A 101 -4.74 -16.29 -14.15
C ILE A 101 -5.74 -15.74 -15.15
N SER A 102 -5.24 -15.00 -16.14
CA SER A 102 -6.05 -14.43 -17.20
C SER A 102 -5.84 -15.19 -18.51
N GLU A 103 -6.93 -15.65 -19.14
CA GLU A 103 -6.93 -16.04 -20.56
C GLU A 103 -7.08 -14.81 -21.49
N GLY A 104 -6.78 -13.59 -21.04
CA GLY A 104 -7.07 -12.34 -21.77
C GLY A 104 -6.77 -11.01 -21.04
N GLN A 105 -7.75 -10.10 -20.98
CA GLN A 105 -7.62 -8.77 -20.32
C GLN A 105 -7.71 -8.89 -18.78
N ARG A 106 -7.00 -8.00 -18.05
CA ARG A 106 -7.04 -7.86 -16.58
C ARG A 106 -8.49 -7.81 -16.09
N ASP A 107 -8.88 -8.70 -15.17
CA ASP A 107 -10.22 -8.68 -14.55
C ASP A 107 -10.30 -7.49 -13.58
N GLU A 108 -11.30 -6.63 -13.75
CA GLU A 108 -11.58 -5.45 -12.91
C GLU A 108 -11.69 -5.78 -11.41
N LYS A 109 -11.98 -7.04 -11.04
CA LYS A 109 -11.97 -7.50 -9.64
C LYS A 109 -10.59 -7.47 -9.00
N ILE A 110 -9.52 -7.58 -9.80
CA ILE A 110 -8.15 -7.52 -9.28
C ILE A 110 -7.81 -6.09 -8.90
N ASP A 111 -8.24 -5.10 -9.68
CA ASP A 111 -8.10 -3.68 -9.33
C ASP A 111 -8.76 -3.42 -7.96
N VAL A 112 -9.97 -3.97 -7.77
CA VAL A 112 -10.69 -3.89 -6.49
C VAL A 112 -9.89 -4.54 -5.35
N LEU A 113 -9.38 -5.76 -5.54
CA LEU A 113 -8.59 -6.46 -4.53
C LEU A 113 -7.29 -5.71 -4.21
N GLU A 114 -6.58 -5.24 -5.21
CA GLU A 114 -5.36 -4.43 -5.08
C GLU A 114 -5.64 -3.18 -4.24
N ALA A 115 -6.67 -2.42 -4.59
CA ALA A 115 -7.01 -1.22 -3.85
C ALA A 115 -7.45 -1.52 -2.41
N MET A 116 -8.19 -2.62 -2.17
CA MET A 116 -8.54 -3.08 -0.82
C MET A 116 -7.31 -3.48 -0.01
N PHE A 117 -6.34 -4.16 -0.61
CA PHE A 117 -5.10 -4.54 0.07
C PHE A 117 -4.22 -3.31 0.36
N ARG A 118 -4.10 -2.37 -0.59
CA ARG A 118 -3.41 -1.10 -0.36
C ARG A 118 -4.04 -0.28 0.77
N ILE A 119 -5.37 -0.24 0.87
CA ILE A 119 -6.10 0.36 2.01
C ILE A 119 -5.69 -0.26 3.35
N ASN A 120 -5.40 -1.55 3.35
CA ASN A 120 -4.98 -2.28 4.55
C ASN A 120 -3.45 -2.22 4.80
N GLY A 121 -2.72 -1.37 4.06
CA GLY A 121 -1.28 -1.18 4.22
C GLY A 121 -0.44 -2.31 3.61
N TYR A 122 -0.97 -3.00 2.61
CA TYR A 122 -0.21 -3.99 1.86
C TYR A 122 0.39 -3.39 0.58
N ASP A 123 1.64 -3.75 0.29
CA ASP A 123 2.22 -3.54 -1.04
C ASP A 123 1.76 -4.70 -1.93
N VAL A 124 1.23 -4.37 -3.10
CA VAL A 124 0.57 -5.34 -3.99
C VAL A 124 1.38 -5.47 -5.25
N VAL A 125 1.87 -6.69 -5.51
CA VAL A 125 2.66 -7.00 -6.70
C VAL A 125 1.87 -7.92 -7.63
N GLU A 126 1.74 -7.51 -8.88
CA GLU A 126 1.09 -8.27 -9.94
C GLU A 126 2.07 -9.24 -10.62
N ILE A 127 1.68 -10.50 -10.75
CA ILE A 127 2.47 -11.54 -11.42
C ILE A 127 1.96 -11.74 -12.85
N PRO A 128 2.85 -11.74 -13.88
CA PRO A 128 2.44 -11.98 -15.26
C PRO A 128 1.88 -13.40 -15.49
N ASP A 129 0.84 -13.53 -16.33
CA ASP A 129 0.10 -14.79 -16.64
C ASP A 129 0.95 -16.00 -17.08
N ASN A 130 2.21 -15.80 -17.45
CA ASN A 130 3.11 -16.87 -17.94
C ASN A 130 4.34 -17.09 -17.03
N VAL A 131 4.35 -16.49 -15.84
CA VAL A 131 5.41 -16.65 -14.86
C VAL A 131 4.82 -17.34 -13.65
N PRO A 132 5.20 -18.59 -13.35
CA PRO A 132 4.81 -19.23 -12.10
C PRO A 132 5.19 -18.33 -10.92
N ILE A 133 4.28 -18.14 -9.95
CA ILE A 133 4.54 -17.33 -8.76
C ILE A 133 5.86 -17.69 -8.04
N VAL A 134 6.22 -18.97 -8.03
CA VAL A 134 7.51 -19.46 -7.49
C VAL A 134 8.69 -18.82 -8.21
N ASP A 135 8.68 -18.82 -9.55
CA ASP A 135 9.75 -18.26 -10.38
C ASP A 135 9.79 -16.72 -10.32
N PHE A 136 8.65 -16.09 -10.02
CA PHE A 136 8.56 -14.64 -9.83
C PHE A 136 9.20 -14.24 -8.50
N LEU A 137 8.82 -14.91 -7.41
CA LEU A 137 9.34 -14.63 -6.07
C LEU A 137 10.87 -14.79 -6.02
N GLU A 138 11.43 -15.84 -6.61
CA GLU A 138 12.89 -16.04 -6.63
C GLU A 138 13.67 -14.93 -7.37
N LYS A 139 13.02 -14.15 -8.23
CA LYS A 139 13.64 -13.06 -9.00
C LYS A 139 13.40 -11.68 -8.42
N ASP A 140 12.46 -11.55 -7.49
CA ASP A 140 12.07 -10.28 -6.90
C ASP A 140 13.05 -9.87 -5.79
N GLU A 141 13.65 -8.68 -5.89
CA GLU A 141 14.66 -8.21 -4.92
C GLU A 141 14.09 -8.04 -3.52
N ALA A 142 12.82 -7.68 -3.37
CA ALA A 142 12.17 -7.58 -2.06
C ALA A 142 11.99 -8.96 -1.43
N PHE A 143 11.68 -10.00 -2.22
CA PHE A 143 11.64 -11.39 -1.77
C PHE A 143 13.03 -11.95 -1.42
N VAL A 144 14.06 -11.63 -2.22
CA VAL A 144 15.45 -12.06 -1.94
C VAL A 144 15.93 -11.59 -0.57
N ASN A 145 15.49 -10.40 -0.14
CA ASN A 145 15.86 -9.78 1.14
C ASN A 145 15.10 -10.33 2.36
N ILE A 146 14.13 -11.23 2.17
CA ILE A 146 13.37 -11.87 3.26
C ILE A 146 14.22 -12.97 3.95
N PRO A 147 14.09 -13.19 5.28
CA PRO A 147 14.75 -14.31 5.97
C PRO A 147 14.42 -15.68 5.37
N GLU A 148 15.42 -16.57 5.32
CA GLU A 148 15.29 -17.88 4.67
C GLU A 148 14.18 -18.76 5.27
N SER A 149 13.95 -18.67 6.58
CA SER A 149 12.85 -19.37 7.26
C SER A 149 11.46 -18.94 6.78
N CYS A 150 11.30 -17.68 6.39
CA CYS A 150 10.05 -17.17 5.84
C CYS A 150 9.89 -17.59 4.38
N LYS A 151 10.99 -17.62 3.61
CA LYS A 151 10.97 -18.12 2.22
C LYS A 151 10.52 -19.58 2.16
N GLU A 152 11.00 -20.44 3.05
CA GLU A 152 10.57 -21.84 3.12
C GLU A 152 9.07 -21.98 3.37
N GLU A 153 8.51 -21.21 4.33
CA GLU A 153 7.06 -21.24 4.62
C GLU A 153 6.22 -20.71 3.44
N ILE A 154 6.70 -19.66 2.76
CA ILE A 154 6.03 -19.09 1.59
C ILE A 154 6.03 -20.12 0.45
N MET A 155 7.18 -20.73 0.16
CA MET A 155 7.33 -21.72 -0.91
C MET A 155 6.50 -22.99 -0.67
N GLU A 156 6.38 -23.43 0.59
CA GLU A 156 5.51 -24.55 0.96
C GLU A 156 4.02 -24.23 0.68
N LYS A 157 3.55 -23.05 1.09
CA LYS A 157 2.16 -22.62 0.87
C LYS A 157 1.82 -22.41 -0.60
N VAL A 158 2.76 -21.87 -1.37
CA VAL A 158 2.63 -21.67 -2.82
C VAL A 158 2.57 -23.01 -3.54
N THR A 159 3.46 -23.94 -3.22
CA THR A 159 3.48 -25.30 -3.82
C THR A 159 2.22 -26.10 -3.50
N ALA A 160 1.67 -25.91 -2.29
CA ALA A 160 0.44 -26.57 -1.86
C ALA A 160 -0.82 -26.04 -2.57
N ASN A 161 -0.79 -24.82 -3.14
CA ASN A 161 -1.96 -24.18 -3.75
C ASN A 161 -1.61 -23.49 -5.09
N PRO A 162 -1.37 -24.26 -6.16
CA PRO A 162 -0.87 -23.78 -7.45
C PRO A 162 -1.89 -22.98 -8.29
N GLY A 163 -3.01 -22.55 -7.72
CA GLY A 163 -4.06 -21.79 -8.39
C GLY A 163 -4.62 -20.67 -7.54
N VAL A 164 -3.84 -20.16 -6.58
CA VAL A 164 -4.28 -19.13 -5.64
C VAL A 164 -3.97 -17.74 -6.19
N THR A 165 -5.02 -16.97 -6.37
CA THR A 165 -5.00 -15.59 -6.90
C THR A 165 -4.38 -14.57 -5.94
N THR A 166 -4.28 -14.85 -4.63
CA THR A 166 -3.80 -13.89 -3.62
C THR A 166 -3.04 -14.57 -2.48
N PHE A 167 -1.80 -14.16 -2.22
CA PHE A 167 -1.00 -14.61 -1.07
C PHE A 167 -0.70 -13.46 -0.12
N GLN A 168 -1.05 -13.62 1.15
CA GLN A 168 -0.55 -12.79 2.24
C GLN A 168 0.83 -13.32 2.67
N LEU A 169 1.89 -12.57 2.38
CA LEU A 169 3.19 -12.83 2.99
C LEU A 169 3.08 -12.32 4.44
N CYS A 170 3.28 -13.23 5.40
CA CYS A 170 2.99 -13.03 6.83
C CYS A 170 3.47 -11.68 7.38
N GLU A 171 2.76 -11.17 8.40
CA GLU A 171 3.17 -9.99 9.17
C GLU A 171 4.60 -10.17 9.69
N MET A 172 5.49 -9.25 9.31
CA MET A 172 6.83 -9.11 9.87
C MET A 172 6.79 -8.58 11.30
#